data_AF-Q2H1N7-F1
#
_entry.id   AF-Q2H1N7-F1
#
_cell.length_a   1.000
_cell.length_b   1.000
_cell.length_c   1.000
_cell.angle_alpha   90.00
_cell.angle_beta   90.00
_cell.angle_gamma   90.00
#
_symmetry.space_group_name_H-M   'P 1'
#
loop_
_entity.id
_entity.type
_entity.pdbx_description
1 polymer ?
#
loop_
_entity_poly.entity_id
_entity_poly.type
_entity_poly.pdbx_seq_one_letter_code
_entity_poly.pdbx_strand_id
1 'polypeptide(L)'
;MVSPPLSTLLLALAAPLTIHGAPTPTPTNTDTAPNPDTTICTNTTLAISLTLTQPLPSQHQQTTPLGNGVPLRIMPLGASITYGTASSDGNGYRAALRNHLVSGPGNKVNMVGTRQSGSMRDRDVEGWPGFRIAEVRAKAMAPGCVPHYRPNVVLVNAGTNDATQNFSVDGAGARMEGLVRDLWAASPRAVVVLSTLLVNKNAEAERNVRVINAQYVDLARRLREGERKRLVLVDMHGPDGPTTADLADDTHPNDAGYRKMADIWFKGLVAASDAGWLQAPESVAGVPTSPGRQSERTRRRSSLPTSIFIFRIRVRIGIRVGVGARRCYQTRSSRSTMNHGPRGARGKQRGLAVQGSAHVSQRQVARRRSEVAEGKRAVLWSPWAWEEVAEEGGEGWRGD
;
A
#
# COMPACT_ATOMS: atom_id res chain seq x y z
N MET A 1 -23.06 -40.31 16.51
CA MET A 1 -22.93 -39.38 17.65
C MET A 1 -21.77 -39.89 18.51
N VAL A 2 -20.82 -39.05 18.87
CA VAL A 2 -19.73 -39.38 19.82
C VAL A 2 -19.44 -38.12 20.62
N SER A 3 -19.40 -38.22 21.95
CA SER A 3 -19.23 -37.08 22.85
C SER A 3 -17.74 -36.77 23.12
N PRO A 4 -17.34 -35.51 23.32
CA PRO A 4 -16.00 -35.16 23.79
C PRO A 4 -15.86 -35.35 25.32
N PRO A 5 -14.65 -35.59 25.83
CA PRO A 5 -14.37 -35.55 27.27
C PRO A 5 -14.26 -34.12 27.79
N LEU A 6 -14.59 -33.93 29.07
CA LEU A 6 -14.36 -32.67 29.81
C LEU A 6 -12.89 -32.55 30.22
N SER A 7 -12.37 -31.32 30.27
CA SER A 7 -11.12 -30.97 30.94
C SER A 7 -11.37 -29.83 31.93
N THR A 8 -10.89 -30.00 33.17
CA THR A 8 -11.24 -29.14 34.31
C THR A 8 -10.48 -27.81 34.29
N LEU A 9 -11.21 -26.70 34.48
CA LEU A 9 -10.63 -25.38 34.70
C LEU A 9 -10.23 -25.23 36.17
N LEU A 10 -8.95 -24.93 36.45
CA LEU A 10 -8.48 -24.55 37.78
C LEU A 10 -8.11 -23.06 37.80
N LEU A 11 -8.78 -22.30 38.66
CA LEU A 11 -8.62 -20.85 38.79
C LEU A 11 -7.69 -20.53 39.98
N ALA A 12 -6.62 -19.78 39.74
CA ALA A 12 -5.71 -19.30 40.78
C ALA A 12 -5.78 -17.76 40.88
N LEU A 13 -6.34 -17.26 41.98
CA LEU A 13 -6.21 -15.85 42.36
C LEU A 13 -4.87 -15.65 43.08
N ALA A 14 -4.21 -14.52 42.81
CA ALA A 14 -3.11 -14.01 43.63
C ALA A 14 -3.47 -12.61 44.14
N ALA A 15 -3.34 -12.39 45.44
CA ALA A 15 -3.53 -11.09 46.09
C ALA A 15 -2.17 -10.58 46.64
N PRO A 16 -1.94 -9.27 46.69
CA PRO A 16 -0.66 -8.70 47.13
C PRO A 16 -0.53 -8.68 48.67
N LEU A 17 0.69 -8.80 49.18
CA LEU A 17 1.05 -8.40 50.54
C LEU A 17 1.85 -7.09 50.52
N THR A 18 1.51 -6.20 51.44
CA THR A 18 2.22 -4.94 51.70
C THR A 18 3.24 -5.13 52.83
N ILE A 19 4.39 -4.45 52.75
CA ILE A 19 5.41 -4.43 53.81
C ILE A 19 5.65 -2.97 54.24
N HIS A 20 5.87 -2.74 55.53
CA HIS A 20 6.34 -1.47 56.10
C HIS A 20 7.75 -1.63 56.70
N GLY A 21 8.51 -0.52 56.78
CA GLY A 21 9.81 -0.46 57.45
C GLY A 21 9.69 -0.47 58.99
N ALA A 22 10.74 -0.23 59.77
CA ALA A 22 12.12 0.24 59.51
C ALA A 22 13.00 -0.23 60.72
N PRO A 23 14.18 0.34 61.09
CA PRO A 23 15.05 1.34 60.45
C PRO A 23 16.54 0.92 60.36
N THR A 24 17.42 1.86 59.98
CA THR A 24 18.88 1.73 59.93
C THR A 24 19.57 1.93 61.28
N PRO A 25 20.84 1.48 61.40
CA PRO A 25 21.91 2.39 61.81
C PRO A 25 23.11 2.43 60.82
N THR A 26 24.00 3.41 61.02
CA THR A 26 25.16 3.76 60.17
C THR A 26 26.50 3.15 60.68
N PRO A 27 27.63 3.25 59.94
CA PRO A 27 28.66 2.20 59.92
C PRO A 27 30.01 2.55 60.56
N THR A 28 30.90 1.55 60.65
CA THR A 28 32.35 1.74 60.85
C THR A 28 33.18 0.72 60.04
N ASN A 29 34.31 1.15 59.47
CA ASN A 29 35.42 0.30 59.02
C ASN A 29 36.36 -0.01 60.22
N THR A 30 37.46 -0.77 60.19
CA THR A 30 38.26 -1.42 59.12
C THR A 30 39.06 -2.60 59.75
N ASP A 31 39.72 -3.43 58.93
CA ASP A 31 40.94 -4.22 59.19
C ASP A 31 41.10 -5.10 60.46
N THR A 32 41.40 -6.39 60.25
CA THR A 32 42.66 -7.05 60.67
C THR A 32 42.75 -8.48 60.06
N ALA A 33 43.96 -8.97 59.76
CA ALA A 33 44.25 -10.26 59.12
C ALA A 33 44.68 -11.37 60.14
N PRO A 34 44.72 -12.68 59.75
CA PRO A 34 44.45 -13.78 60.69
C PRO A 34 45.63 -14.72 61.05
N ASN A 35 45.46 -15.51 62.12
CA ASN A 35 45.78 -16.96 62.26
C ASN A 35 45.79 -17.42 63.75
N PRO A 36 45.72 -18.74 64.05
CA PRO A 36 45.09 -19.88 63.35
C PRO A 36 44.21 -20.73 64.32
N ASP A 37 43.95 -22.01 63.98
CA ASP A 37 43.40 -23.10 64.80
C ASP A 37 41.94 -22.94 65.33
N THR A 38 40.99 -23.88 65.14
CA THR A 38 41.11 -25.34 65.00
C THR A 38 40.00 -25.91 64.08
N THR A 39 40.29 -26.99 63.34
CA THR A 39 39.38 -27.62 62.37
C THR A 39 38.47 -28.72 62.96
N ILE A 40 37.14 -28.56 62.89
CA ILE A 40 36.19 -29.65 62.56
C ILE A 40 34.97 -29.06 61.82
N CYS A 41 34.77 -29.41 60.54
CA CYS A 41 33.49 -29.28 59.84
C CYS A 41 33.24 -30.52 58.97
N THR A 42 32.00 -31.02 58.95
CA THR A 42 31.59 -32.18 58.15
C THR A 42 31.19 -31.76 56.73
N ASN A 43 31.82 -32.35 55.72
CA ASN A 43 31.51 -32.07 54.32
C ASN A 43 30.20 -32.75 53.86
N THR A 44 29.06 -32.15 54.19
CA THR A 44 27.77 -32.48 53.58
C THR A 44 27.66 -31.79 52.23
N THR A 45 28.12 -32.44 51.15
CA THR A 45 28.11 -31.87 49.80
C THR A 45 26.69 -31.76 49.24
N LEU A 46 26.03 -30.64 49.48
CA LEU A 46 24.76 -30.30 48.83
C LEU A 46 25.01 -30.01 47.34
N ALA A 47 24.64 -30.95 46.47
CA ALA A 47 24.67 -30.76 45.02
C ALA A 47 23.56 -29.81 44.58
N ILE A 48 23.82 -28.51 44.60
CA ILE A 48 22.91 -27.49 44.05
C ILE A 48 22.96 -27.58 42.53
N SER A 49 22.10 -28.42 41.96
CA SER A 49 21.89 -28.55 40.52
C SER A 49 21.28 -27.27 39.96
N LEU A 50 22.13 -26.32 39.57
CA LEU A 50 21.74 -25.07 38.91
C LEU A 50 21.24 -25.36 37.49
N THR A 51 19.97 -25.75 37.36
CA THR A 51 19.32 -25.89 36.05
C THR A 51 19.19 -24.51 35.41
N LEU A 52 20.07 -24.18 34.47
CA LEU A 52 19.87 -23.03 33.59
C LEU A 52 18.63 -23.29 32.73
N THR A 53 17.49 -22.76 33.16
CA THR A 53 16.30 -22.61 32.33
C THR A 53 16.61 -21.58 31.24
N GLN A 54 17.27 -22.02 30.17
CA GLN A 54 17.48 -21.18 29.00
C GLN A 54 16.12 -20.72 28.46
N PRO A 55 15.92 -19.42 28.20
CA PRO A 55 14.70 -18.98 27.55
C PRO A 55 14.66 -19.58 26.14
N LEU A 56 13.65 -20.41 25.87
CA LEU A 56 13.38 -20.92 24.53
C LEU A 56 13.29 -19.73 23.56
N PRO A 57 14.03 -19.74 22.43
CA PRO A 57 13.87 -18.70 21.43
C PRO A 57 12.48 -18.83 20.83
N SER A 58 11.60 -17.86 21.12
CA SER A 58 10.21 -17.80 20.62
C SER A 58 10.13 -17.48 19.11
N GLN A 59 10.79 -18.30 18.29
CA GLN A 59 10.35 -18.48 16.92
C GLN A 59 8.99 -19.15 16.95
N HIS A 60 7.93 -18.39 16.66
CA HIS A 60 6.68 -18.96 16.17
C HIS A 60 6.94 -19.57 14.78
N GLN A 61 7.57 -20.76 14.76
CA GLN A 61 7.63 -21.60 13.59
C GLN A 61 6.20 -22.02 13.27
N GLN A 62 5.62 -21.42 12.23
CA GLN A 62 4.27 -21.76 11.79
C GLN A 62 4.23 -23.21 11.31
N THR A 63 3.66 -24.08 12.14
CA THR A 63 3.44 -25.49 11.85
C THR A 63 2.37 -25.70 10.78
N THR A 64 1.54 -24.68 10.53
CA THR A 64 0.50 -24.65 9.50
C THR A 64 0.56 -23.34 8.69
N PRO A 65 0.21 -23.34 7.38
CA PRO A 65 0.11 -22.11 6.62
C PRO A 65 -1.19 -21.34 6.92
N LEU A 66 -1.16 -20.01 6.79
CA LEU A 66 -2.27 -19.11 7.13
C LEU A 66 -3.59 -19.52 6.47
N GLY A 67 -4.69 -19.43 7.21
CA GLY A 67 -6.02 -19.80 6.74
C GLY A 67 -6.10 -21.24 6.21
N ASN A 68 -5.41 -22.18 6.85
CA ASN A 68 -5.31 -23.59 6.44
C ASN A 68 -4.79 -23.77 4.99
N GLY A 69 -3.84 -22.94 4.58
CA GLY A 69 -3.20 -23.03 3.26
C GLY A 69 -4.02 -22.46 2.09
N VAL A 70 -5.03 -21.62 2.35
CA VAL A 70 -5.71 -20.88 1.27
C VAL A 70 -4.71 -20.11 0.40
N PRO A 71 -4.89 -20.08 -0.93
CA PRO A 71 -4.09 -19.20 -1.78
C PRO A 71 -4.32 -17.73 -1.42
N LEU A 72 -3.26 -16.94 -1.46
CA LEU A 72 -3.29 -15.51 -1.14
C LEU A 72 -2.99 -14.72 -2.42
N ARG A 73 -4.03 -14.13 -3.02
CA ARG A 73 -3.91 -13.13 -4.08
C ARG A 73 -3.86 -11.76 -3.40
N ILE A 74 -2.64 -11.28 -3.15
CA ILE A 74 -2.34 -10.10 -2.33
C ILE A 74 -2.18 -8.89 -3.22
N MET A 75 -2.91 -7.80 -2.95
CA MET A 75 -2.65 -6.50 -3.58
C MET A 75 -1.93 -5.58 -2.58
N PRO A 76 -0.65 -5.26 -2.79
CA PRO A 76 0.03 -4.19 -2.05
C PRO A 76 -0.39 -2.85 -2.67
N LEU A 77 -1.28 -2.13 -1.98
CA LEU A 77 -1.91 -0.88 -2.42
C LEU A 77 -1.34 0.32 -1.65
N GLY A 78 -1.04 1.41 -2.36
CA GLY A 78 -0.56 2.62 -1.68
C GLY A 78 0.21 3.60 -2.54
N ALA A 79 1.15 4.30 -1.91
CA ALA A 79 1.98 5.32 -2.54
C ALA A 79 3.43 4.84 -2.82
N SER A 80 4.42 5.73 -2.71
CA SER A 80 5.85 5.45 -2.93
C SER A 80 6.43 4.39 -1.97
N ILE A 81 5.99 4.40 -0.71
CA ILE A 81 6.40 3.40 0.29
C ILE A 81 5.97 1.99 -0.16
N THR A 82 4.71 1.80 -0.55
CA THR A 82 4.24 0.53 -1.13
C THR A 82 4.95 0.17 -2.44
N TYR A 83 5.31 1.17 -3.26
CA TYR A 83 6.07 0.96 -4.50
C TYR A 83 7.52 0.48 -4.26
N GLY A 84 8.08 0.67 -3.06
CA GLY A 84 9.46 0.31 -2.70
C GLY A 84 10.48 1.41 -2.98
N THR A 85 10.07 2.68 -3.06
CA THR A 85 11.01 3.81 -3.19
C THR A 85 12.06 3.78 -2.08
N ALA A 86 13.32 4.02 -2.43
CA ALA A 86 14.50 3.99 -1.56
C ALA A 86 14.89 2.62 -0.94
N SER A 87 14.20 1.52 -1.28
CA SER A 87 14.78 0.18 -1.10
C SER A 87 15.85 -0.10 -2.16
N SER A 88 16.96 -0.76 -1.79
CA SER A 88 18.08 -1.02 -2.70
C SER A 88 17.73 -1.94 -3.88
N ASP A 89 16.74 -2.81 -3.69
CA ASP A 89 16.28 -3.80 -4.66
C ASP A 89 14.95 -3.42 -5.36
N GLY A 90 14.36 -2.28 -4.98
CA GLY A 90 13.05 -1.78 -5.43
C GLY A 90 11.84 -2.61 -4.96
N ASN A 91 12.03 -3.64 -4.15
CA ASN A 91 10.94 -4.51 -3.68
C ASN A 91 10.20 -3.90 -2.48
N GLY A 92 10.87 -3.06 -1.68
CA GLY A 92 10.37 -2.61 -0.38
C GLY A 92 10.01 -3.80 0.51
N TYR A 93 8.94 -3.68 1.30
CA TYR A 93 8.50 -4.76 2.20
C TYR A 93 8.05 -6.05 1.47
N ARG A 94 7.75 -5.98 0.16
CA ARG A 94 7.05 -7.06 -0.55
C ARG A 94 7.87 -8.34 -0.66
N ALA A 95 9.20 -8.24 -0.83
CA ALA A 95 10.07 -9.41 -0.90
C ALA A 95 10.16 -10.14 0.44
N ALA A 96 10.46 -9.42 1.52
CA ALA A 96 10.50 -9.99 2.88
C ALA A 96 9.14 -10.60 3.26
N LEU A 97 8.05 -9.84 3.13
CA LEU A 97 6.69 -10.31 3.46
C LEU A 97 6.33 -11.58 2.70
N ARG A 98 6.62 -11.62 1.40
CA ARG A 98 6.38 -12.80 0.58
C ARG A 98 7.21 -14.00 1.04
N ASN A 99 8.44 -13.79 1.50
CA ASN A 99 9.29 -14.87 2.00
C ASN A 99 8.72 -15.49 3.28
N HIS A 100 8.22 -14.71 4.24
CA HIS A 100 7.53 -15.27 5.42
C HIS A 100 6.33 -16.14 5.00
N LEU A 101 5.51 -15.63 4.07
CA LEU A 101 4.28 -16.29 3.63
C LEU A 101 4.49 -17.58 2.79
N VAL A 102 5.64 -17.77 2.14
CA VAL A 102 5.92 -18.97 1.30
C VAL A 102 6.95 -19.94 1.87
N SER A 103 7.46 -19.67 3.08
CA SER A 103 8.43 -20.54 3.76
C SER A 103 7.75 -21.71 4.48
N GLY A 104 8.48 -22.82 4.67
CA GLY A 104 7.98 -24.00 5.35
C GLY A 104 6.73 -24.58 4.66
N PRO A 105 5.64 -24.90 5.42
CA PRO A 105 4.37 -25.35 4.85
C PRO A 105 3.72 -24.39 3.85
N GLY A 106 4.00 -23.08 3.93
CA GLY A 106 3.87 -22.08 2.86
C GLY A 106 2.50 -21.87 2.19
N ASN A 107 1.96 -20.65 2.26
CA ASN A 107 0.81 -20.26 1.43
C ASN A 107 1.18 -20.15 -0.06
N LYS A 108 0.23 -20.49 -0.93
CA LYS A 108 0.28 -20.18 -2.37
C LYS A 108 0.04 -18.68 -2.59
N VAL A 109 1.11 -17.88 -2.57
CA VAL A 109 1.05 -16.41 -2.73
C VAL A 109 1.21 -15.99 -4.19
N ASN A 110 0.32 -15.11 -4.66
CA ASN A 110 0.43 -14.34 -5.91
C ASN A 110 0.26 -12.85 -5.59
N MET A 111 1.26 -12.01 -5.83
CA MET A 111 1.09 -10.56 -5.77
C MET A 111 0.31 -10.08 -7.00
N VAL A 112 -0.52 -9.05 -6.86
CA VAL A 112 -1.27 -8.45 -7.98
C VAL A 112 -1.28 -6.93 -7.90
N GLY A 113 -1.28 -6.32 -9.08
CA GLY A 113 -1.31 -4.88 -9.30
C GLY A 113 -1.07 -4.56 -10.77
N THR A 114 -1.46 -3.36 -11.18
CA THR A 114 -1.29 -2.84 -12.55
C THR A 114 0.15 -2.39 -12.84
N ARG A 115 0.98 -2.25 -11.80
CA ARG A 115 2.40 -1.87 -11.90
C ARG A 115 3.31 -3.01 -11.44
N GLN A 116 4.59 -2.90 -11.77
CA GLN A 116 5.66 -3.74 -11.23
C GLN A 116 6.78 -2.85 -10.68
N SER A 117 7.43 -3.30 -9.62
CA SER A 117 8.60 -2.62 -9.04
C SER A 117 9.54 -3.60 -8.34
N GLY A 118 10.83 -3.46 -8.61
CA GLY A 118 11.91 -4.24 -7.99
C GLY A 118 12.34 -5.51 -8.75
N SER A 119 13.20 -6.28 -8.07
CA SER A 119 13.90 -7.46 -8.58
C SER A 119 13.21 -8.80 -8.30
N MET A 120 12.24 -8.87 -7.38
CA MET A 120 11.61 -10.12 -6.96
C MET A 120 10.82 -10.82 -8.08
N ARG A 121 10.69 -12.15 -8.02
CA ARG A 121 9.95 -12.95 -9.02
C ARG A 121 8.47 -12.56 -9.16
N ASP A 122 7.88 -12.06 -8.07
CA ASP A 122 6.44 -11.79 -7.94
C ASP A 122 6.24 -10.31 -7.57
N ARG A 123 6.77 -9.44 -8.44
CA ARG A 123 7.00 -8.00 -8.20
C ARG A 123 5.84 -7.08 -8.55
N ASP A 124 4.65 -7.63 -8.73
CA ASP A 124 3.43 -6.84 -8.94
C ASP A 124 3.14 -5.95 -7.73
N VAL A 125 2.58 -4.77 -7.98
CA VAL A 125 2.32 -3.75 -6.96
C VAL A 125 1.29 -2.73 -7.45
N GLU A 126 0.48 -2.19 -6.55
CA GLU A 126 -0.46 -1.09 -6.81
C GLU A 126 -0.03 0.17 -6.02
N GLY A 127 1.27 0.46 -6.08
CA GLY A 127 1.92 1.58 -5.40
C GLY A 127 2.15 2.76 -6.35
N TRP A 128 1.72 3.96 -5.98
CA TRP A 128 1.78 5.17 -6.81
C TRP A 128 2.54 6.31 -6.12
N PRO A 129 3.84 6.52 -6.43
CA PRO A 129 4.63 7.61 -5.87
C PRO A 129 3.95 8.99 -6.00
N GLY A 130 3.99 9.78 -4.93
CA GLY A 130 3.37 11.11 -4.83
C GLY A 130 1.85 11.14 -4.59
N PHE A 131 1.12 10.03 -4.77
CA PHE A 131 -0.35 10.01 -4.73
C PHE A 131 -0.92 10.03 -3.31
N ARG A 132 -1.99 10.82 -3.14
CA ARG A 132 -2.83 10.93 -1.95
C ARG A 132 -3.90 9.82 -1.89
N ILE A 133 -4.59 9.68 -0.75
CA ILE A 133 -5.62 8.63 -0.54
C ILE A 133 -6.67 8.59 -1.67
N ALA A 134 -7.16 9.75 -2.11
CA ALA A 134 -8.15 9.86 -3.17
C ALA A 134 -7.64 9.38 -4.55
N GLU A 135 -6.38 9.65 -4.86
CA GLU A 135 -5.75 9.25 -6.13
C GLU A 135 -5.41 7.75 -6.13
N VAL A 136 -4.95 7.23 -4.98
CA VAL A 136 -4.79 5.77 -4.77
C VAL A 136 -6.13 5.06 -4.90
N ARG A 137 -7.23 5.62 -4.37
CA ARG A 137 -8.59 5.09 -4.56
C ARG A 137 -9.03 5.08 -6.02
N ALA A 138 -8.78 6.17 -6.76
CA ALA A 138 -9.09 6.25 -8.19
C ALA A 138 -8.30 5.21 -9.03
N LYS A 139 -7.09 4.84 -8.62
CA LYS A 139 -6.32 3.75 -9.24
C LYS A 139 -6.85 2.37 -8.85
N ALA A 140 -7.09 2.13 -7.57
CA ALA A 140 -7.66 0.88 -7.07
C ALA A 140 -8.98 0.51 -7.77
N MET A 141 -9.85 1.49 -8.00
CA MET A 141 -11.17 1.32 -8.62
C MET A 141 -11.19 1.48 -10.15
N ALA A 142 -10.03 1.66 -10.81
CA ALA A 142 -9.96 1.52 -12.26
C ALA A 142 -10.37 0.09 -12.67
N PRO A 143 -11.14 -0.12 -13.77
CA PRO A 143 -11.68 -1.44 -14.11
C PRO A 143 -10.64 -2.56 -14.23
N GLY A 144 -9.41 -2.23 -14.65
CA GLY A 144 -8.28 -3.16 -14.75
C GLY A 144 -7.52 -3.45 -13.44
N CYS A 145 -7.95 -2.87 -12.30
CA CYS A 145 -7.29 -3.01 -11.00
C CYS A 145 -8.10 -3.94 -10.05
N VAL A 146 -8.68 -3.44 -8.95
CA VAL A 146 -9.37 -4.29 -7.96
C VAL A 146 -10.58 -5.03 -8.57
N PRO A 147 -11.44 -4.39 -9.39
CA PRO A 147 -12.56 -5.07 -10.04
C PRO A 147 -12.15 -6.23 -10.96
N HIS A 148 -10.96 -6.15 -11.57
CA HIS A 148 -10.37 -7.22 -12.38
C HIS A 148 -9.67 -8.29 -11.52
N TYR A 149 -8.70 -7.89 -10.69
CA TYR A 149 -7.84 -8.85 -9.98
C TYR A 149 -8.55 -9.60 -8.85
N ARG A 150 -9.62 -9.06 -8.25
CA ARG A 150 -10.34 -9.66 -7.11
C ARG A 150 -9.39 -10.22 -6.03
N PRO A 151 -8.54 -9.39 -5.41
CA PRO A 151 -7.64 -9.83 -4.34
C PRO A 151 -8.43 -10.24 -3.09
N ASN A 152 -8.07 -11.37 -2.46
CA ASN A 152 -8.60 -11.76 -1.15
C ASN A 152 -7.86 -11.10 0.02
N VAL A 153 -6.71 -10.46 -0.25
CA VAL A 153 -5.95 -9.67 0.73
C VAL A 153 -5.53 -8.36 0.08
N VAL A 154 -5.83 -7.23 0.73
CA VAL A 154 -5.34 -5.91 0.32
C VAL A 154 -4.56 -5.29 1.47
N LEU A 155 -3.30 -4.92 1.23
CA LEU A 155 -2.44 -4.23 2.19
C LEU A 155 -2.46 -2.74 1.85
N VAL A 156 -2.94 -1.87 2.74
CA VAL A 156 -3.22 -0.47 2.44
C VAL A 156 -2.30 0.46 3.22
N ASN A 157 -1.37 1.12 2.52
CA ASN A 157 -0.53 2.20 3.05
C ASN A 157 -0.62 3.45 2.16
N ALA A 158 -1.54 4.35 2.51
CA ALA A 158 -1.76 5.63 1.82
C ALA A 158 -2.18 6.69 2.85
N GLY A 159 -1.80 7.95 2.61
CA GLY A 159 -2.01 9.09 3.52
C GLY A 159 -0.74 9.89 3.81
N THR A 160 0.45 9.32 3.62
CA THR A 160 1.73 10.04 3.82
C THR A 160 1.85 11.27 2.91
N ASN A 161 1.30 11.20 1.68
CA ASN A 161 1.24 12.34 0.76
C ASN A 161 0.17 13.37 1.16
N ASP A 162 -0.94 12.96 1.79
CA ASP A 162 -1.90 13.87 2.39
C ASP A 162 -1.24 14.64 3.56
N ALA A 163 -0.36 13.98 4.32
CA ALA A 163 0.42 14.57 5.40
C ALA A 163 1.53 15.54 4.93
N THR A 164 2.41 15.09 4.03
CA THR A 164 3.58 15.88 3.55
C THR A 164 3.19 17.03 2.63
N GLN A 165 2.03 16.95 1.96
CA GLN A 165 1.49 18.02 1.11
C GLN A 165 0.43 18.87 1.84
N ASN A 166 0.28 18.69 3.16
CA ASN A 166 -0.67 19.37 4.04
C ASN A 166 -2.09 19.48 3.44
N PHE A 167 -2.61 18.35 2.95
CA PHE A 167 -3.84 18.30 2.15
C PHE A 167 -4.99 17.63 2.90
N SER A 168 -5.93 18.43 3.40
CA SER A 168 -7.19 17.97 4.01
C SER A 168 -6.94 16.88 5.08
N VAL A 169 -6.00 17.18 5.99
CA VAL A 169 -5.47 16.25 7.00
C VAL A 169 -6.60 15.66 7.86
N ASP A 170 -7.54 16.50 8.31
CA ASP A 170 -8.69 16.11 9.16
C ASP A 170 -9.76 15.27 8.43
N GLY A 171 -9.70 15.23 7.09
CA GLY A 171 -10.61 14.44 6.25
C GLY A 171 -10.05 13.08 5.81
N ALA A 172 -8.82 12.73 6.22
CA ALA A 172 -8.12 11.55 5.73
C ALA A 172 -8.84 10.24 6.09
N GLY A 173 -9.39 10.13 7.31
CA GLY A 173 -10.18 8.99 7.76
C GLY A 173 -11.41 8.74 6.92
N ALA A 174 -12.13 9.81 6.53
CA ALA A 174 -13.30 9.69 5.64
C ALA A 174 -12.91 9.26 4.22
N ARG A 175 -11.79 9.77 3.68
CA ARG A 175 -11.25 9.33 2.38
C ARG A 175 -10.82 7.86 2.43
N MET A 176 -10.19 7.43 3.52
CA MET A 176 -9.76 6.05 3.75
C MET A 176 -10.96 5.12 3.95
N GLU A 177 -12.02 5.55 4.65
CA GLU A 177 -13.27 4.77 4.78
C GLU A 177 -13.89 4.48 3.42
N GLY A 178 -13.98 5.50 2.55
CA GLY A 178 -14.44 5.34 1.18
C GLY A 178 -13.59 4.33 0.38
N LEU A 179 -12.27 4.35 0.54
CA LEU A 179 -11.39 3.35 -0.07
C LEU A 179 -11.66 1.94 0.48
N VAL A 180 -11.72 1.75 1.80
CA VAL A 180 -11.94 0.43 2.42
C VAL A 180 -13.31 -0.15 2.03
N ARG A 181 -14.37 0.67 1.99
CA ARG A 181 -15.70 0.24 1.54
C ARG A 181 -15.72 -0.14 0.06
N ASP A 182 -15.09 0.65 -0.80
CA ASP A 182 -14.95 0.33 -2.23
C ASP A 182 -14.19 -0.99 -2.46
N LEU A 183 -13.10 -1.24 -1.72
CA LEU A 183 -12.33 -2.48 -1.80
C LEU A 183 -13.19 -3.72 -1.48
N TRP A 184 -14.06 -3.63 -0.47
CA TRP A 184 -14.99 -4.70 -0.11
C TRP A 184 -16.19 -4.84 -1.05
N ALA A 185 -16.55 -3.80 -1.81
CA ALA A 185 -17.55 -3.87 -2.87
C ALA A 185 -16.97 -4.50 -4.15
N ALA A 186 -15.79 -4.05 -4.56
CA ALA A 186 -15.09 -4.52 -5.75
C ALA A 186 -14.43 -5.90 -5.59
N SER A 187 -14.12 -6.34 -4.35
CA SER A 187 -13.67 -7.69 -4.04
C SER A 187 -14.36 -8.22 -2.77
N PRO A 188 -15.59 -8.78 -2.88
CA PRO A 188 -16.40 -9.26 -1.75
C PRO A 188 -15.77 -10.32 -0.84
N ARG A 189 -14.66 -10.97 -1.24
CA ARG A 189 -13.89 -11.91 -0.40
C ARG A 189 -12.66 -11.29 0.29
N ALA A 190 -12.39 -10.00 0.09
CA ALA A 190 -11.21 -9.34 0.65
C ALA A 190 -11.23 -9.23 2.18
N VAL A 191 -10.09 -9.57 2.78
CA VAL A 191 -9.61 -8.95 4.03
C VAL A 191 -8.80 -7.72 3.65
N VAL A 192 -9.05 -6.60 4.35
CA VAL A 192 -8.21 -5.41 4.25
C VAL A 192 -7.30 -5.38 5.48
N VAL A 193 -6.00 -5.24 5.26
CA VAL A 193 -5.04 -4.89 6.31
C VAL A 193 -4.66 -3.44 6.07
N LEU A 194 -5.15 -2.54 6.92
CA LEU A 194 -4.81 -1.12 6.91
C LEU A 194 -3.61 -0.90 7.83
N SER A 195 -2.60 -0.17 7.37
CA SER A 195 -1.53 0.32 8.24
C SER A 195 -1.81 1.75 8.70
N THR A 196 -1.38 2.11 9.91
CA THR A 196 -1.03 3.50 10.21
C THR A 196 0.11 3.98 9.28
N LEU A 197 0.27 5.29 9.15
CA LEU A 197 1.39 5.92 8.46
C LEU A 197 2.66 5.82 9.31
N LEU A 198 3.79 5.61 8.64
CA LEU A 198 5.11 5.60 9.26
C LEU A 198 5.49 7.00 9.77
N VAL A 199 6.47 7.06 10.67
CA VAL A 199 7.08 8.32 11.12
C VAL A 199 7.64 9.13 9.93
N ASN A 200 7.74 10.45 10.10
CA ASN A 200 8.41 11.33 9.15
C ASN A 200 9.52 12.15 9.84
N LYS A 201 10.61 12.49 9.15
CA LYS A 201 11.65 13.40 9.69
C LYS A 201 11.22 14.87 9.64
N ASN A 202 10.36 15.24 8.69
CA ASN A 202 9.82 16.59 8.62
C ASN A 202 8.78 16.79 9.73
N ALA A 203 9.05 17.74 10.63
CA ALA A 203 8.24 17.96 11.84
C ALA A 203 6.80 18.43 11.58
N GLU A 204 6.48 19.00 10.41
CA GLU A 204 5.09 19.32 10.03
C GLU A 204 4.36 18.09 9.49
N ALA A 205 5.01 17.35 8.57
CA ALA A 205 4.48 16.09 8.06
C ALA A 205 4.25 15.07 9.20
N GLU A 206 5.14 15.01 10.19
CA GLU A 206 5.01 14.13 11.37
C GLU A 206 3.83 14.51 12.27
N ARG A 207 3.50 15.81 12.43
CA ARG A 207 2.26 16.23 13.13
C ARG A 207 1.03 15.76 12.34
N ASN A 208 1.03 15.98 11.03
CA ASN A 208 -0.08 15.58 10.15
C ASN A 208 -0.24 14.04 10.11
N VAL A 209 0.88 13.28 10.12
CA VAL A 209 0.90 11.82 10.25
C VAL A 209 0.18 11.36 11.52
N ARG A 210 0.45 11.98 12.67
CA ARG A 210 -0.20 11.62 13.94
C ARG A 210 -1.71 11.90 13.93
N VAL A 211 -2.14 13.02 13.34
CA VAL A 211 -3.57 13.37 13.18
C VAL A 211 -4.28 12.38 12.25
N ILE A 212 -3.63 11.91 11.19
CA ILE A 212 -4.19 10.89 10.28
C ILE A 212 -4.20 9.50 10.94
N ASN A 213 -3.17 9.16 11.70
CA ASN A 213 -3.08 7.88 12.41
C ASN A 213 -4.19 7.73 13.46
N ALA A 214 -4.51 8.80 14.20
CA ALA A 214 -5.66 8.81 15.12
C ALA A 214 -6.97 8.51 14.37
N GLN A 215 -7.22 9.17 13.23
CA GLN A 215 -8.39 8.91 12.39
C GLN A 215 -8.43 7.47 11.86
N TYR A 216 -7.29 6.84 11.58
CA TYR A 216 -7.23 5.44 11.13
C TYR A 216 -7.49 4.44 12.26
N VAL A 217 -7.10 4.76 13.49
CA VAL A 217 -7.45 3.98 14.70
C VAL A 217 -8.96 4.01 14.92
N ASP A 218 -9.58 5.19 14.92
CA ASP A 218 -11.04 5.33 15.09
C ASP A 218 -11.83 4.74 13.92
N LEU A 219 -11.35 4.90 12.68
CA LEU A 219 -11.91 4.23 11.51
C LEU A 219 -11.94 2.71 11.69
N ALA A 220 -10.80 2.12 12.07
CA ALA A 220 -10.70 0.68 12.24
C ALA A 220 -11.55 0.18 13.41
N ARG A 221 -11.70 0.98 14.48
CA ARG A 221 -12.63 0.69 15.58
C ARG A 221 -14.07 0.62 15.07
N ARG A 222 -14.59 1.71 14.48
CA ARG A 222 -15.98 1.79 13.95
C ARG A 222 -16.30 0.70 12.93
N LEU A 223 -15.38 0.39 12.01
CA LEU A 223 -15.61 -0.63 10.98
C LEU A 223 -15.58 -2.08 11.49
N ARG A 224 -14.92 -2.35 12.64
CA ARG A 224 -14.95 -3.67 13.30
C ARG A 224 -16.17 -3.86 14.20
N GLU A 225 -16.73 -2.76 14.71
CA GLU A 225 -18.01 -2.74 15.44
C GLU A 225 -19.19 -3.06 14.49
N GLY A 226 -19.10 -2.62 13.22
CA GLY A 226 -20.15 -2.80 12.19
C GLY A 226 -20.11 -4.08 11.34
N GLU A 227 -20.78 -4.02 10.19
CA GLU A 227 -21.23 -5.17 9.37
C GLU A 227 -20.14 -6.04 8.74
N ARG A 228 -18.97 -5.47 8.41
CA ARG A 228 -17.92 -6.17 7.61
C ARG A 228 -16.59 -6.19 8.34
N LYS A 229 -16.53 -6.98 9.41
CA LYS A 229 -15.42 -7.04 10.39
C LYS A 229 -14.03 -7.41 9.85
N ARG A 230 -13.88 -7.75 8.57
CA ARG A 230 -12.61 -8.17 7.92
C ARG A 230 -11.66 -7.00 7.63
N LEU A 231 -11.43 -6.16 8.64
CA LEU A 231 -10.44 -5.10 8.68
C LEU A 231 -9.47 -5.37 9.83
N VAL A 232 -8.21 -5.63 9.49
CA VAL A 232 -7.12 -5.60 10.46
C VAL A 232 -6.47 -4.21 10.38
N LEU A 233 -6.24 -3.58 11.53
CA LEU A 233 -5.33 -2.44 11.63
C LEU A 233 -3.98 -2.95 12.14
N VAL A 234 -2.90 -2.54 11.50
CA VAL A 234 -1.53 -2.76 11.96
C VAL A 234 -0.83 -1.41 12.18
N ASP A 235 0.05 -1.34 13.17
CA ASP A 235 0.73 -0.10 13.52
C ASP A 235 2.18 -0.07 12.99
N MET A 236 2.46 0.89 12.09
CA MET A 236 3.77 1.20 11.53
C MET A 236 4.43 2.43 12.20
N HIS A 237 3.75 3.06 13.17
CA HIS A 237 4.22 4.28 13.87
C HIS A 237 4.69 3.96 15.30
N GLY A 238 4.12 2.94 15.93
CA GLY A 238 4.51 2.40 17.24
C GLY A 238 5.88 1.70 17.29
N PRO A 239 6.22 1.07 18.43
CA PRO A 239 7.59 0.68 18.77
C PRO A 239 8.22 -0.39 17.88
N ASP A 240 7.40 -1.28 17.28
CA ASP A 240 7.86 -2.26 16.28
C ASP A 240 8.20 -1.61 14.91
N GLY A 241 7.76 -0.37 14.70
CA GLY A 241 7.75 0.31 13.41
C GLY A 241 9.12 0.84 12.94
N PRO A 242 9.19 1.27 11.66
CA PRO A 242 10.30 2.07 11.16
C PRO A 242 10.43 3.38 11.97
N THR A 243 11.58 3.55 12.61
CA THR A 243 11.99 4.79 13.28
C THR A 243 12.58 5.78 12.27
N THR A 244 12.92 6.99 12.69
CA THR A 244 13.61 7.96 11.82
C THR A 244 14.99 7.50 11.36
N ALA A 245 15.65 6.58 12.09
CA ALA A 245 16.89 5.93 11.66
C ALA A 245 16.66 4.82 10.60
N ASP A 246 15.44 4.30 10.48
CA ASP A 246 15.03 3.33 9.47
C ASP A 246 14.59 3.99 8.14
N LEU A 247 14.73 5.33 8.00
CA LEU A 247 14.37 6.08 6.80
C LEU A 247 15.61 6.54 6.01
N ALA A 248 15.60 6.30 4.70
CA ALA A 248 16.65 6.69 3.76
C ALA A 248 16.64 8.20 3.44
N ASP A 249 15.45 8.79 3.34
CA ASP A 249 15.23 10.24 3.28
C ASP A 249 14.28 10.67 4.42
N ASP A 250 13.52 11.76 4.29
CA ASP A 250 12.57 12.20 5.33
C ASP A 250 11.32 11.31 5.44
N THR A 251 11.02 10.49 4.43
CA THR A 251 9.72 9.83 4.23
C THR A 251 9.82 8.35 3.87
N HIS A 252 10.83 7.95 3.11
CA HIS A 252 10.93 6.59 2.57
C HIS A 252 11.82 5.70 3.45
N PRO A 253 11.36 4.48 3.81
CA PRO A 253 12.20 3.50 4.51
C PRO A 253 13.46 3.11 3.74
N ASN A 254 14.51 2.78 4.49
CA ASN A 254 15.63 1.99 4.00
C ASN A 254 15.31 0.48 4.12
N ASP A 255 16.25 -0.38 3.73
CA ASP A 255 16.06 -1.84 3.75
C ASP A 255 15.88 -2.45 5.16
N ALA A 256 16.16 -1.71 6.25
CA ALA A 256 15.80 -2.12 7.62
C ALA A 256 14.34 -1.77 7.94
N GLY A 257 13.92 -0.54 7.64
CA GLY A 257 12.52 -0.13 7.81
C GLY A 257 11.55 -0.96 6.97
N TYR A 258 11.91 -1.29 5.73
CA TYR A 258 11.08 -2.17 4.90
C TYR A 258 10.98 -3.61 5.42
N ARG A 259 11.96 -4.11 6.18
CA ARG A 259 11.84 -5.41 6.88
C ARG A 259 10.89 -5.32 8.05
N LYS A 260 11.00 -4.30 8.92
CA LYS A 260 10.03 -4.05 9.99
C LYS A 260 8.59 -3.95 9.47
N MET A 261 8.38 -3.24 8.36
CA MET A 261 7.08 -3.21 7.69
C MET A 261 6.59 -4.60 7.29
N ALA A 262 7.46 -5.47 6.78
CA ALA A 262 7.09 -6.84 6.41
C ALA A 262 6.68 -7.69 7.62
N ASP A 263 7.41 -7.59 8.74
CA ASP A 263 7.07 -8.26 10.00
C ASP A 263 5.69 -7.79 10.52
N ILE A 264 5.41 -6.48 10.45
CA ILE A 264 4.13 -5.88 10.87
C ILE A 264 2.97 -6.30 9.94
N TRP A 265 3.18 -6.32 8.63
CA TRP A 265 2.20 -6.87 7.69
C TRP A 265 1.93 -8.35 7.96
N PHE A 266 2.97 -9.13 8.25
CA PHE A 266 2.84 -10.56 8.56
C PHE A 266 2.05 -10.79 9.85
N LYS A 267 2.33 -10.03 10.93
CA LYS A 267 1.50 -9.99 12.15
C LYS A 267 0.03 -9.71 11.84
N GLY A 268 -0.27 -8.78 10.94
CA GLY A 268 -1.64 -8.50 10.49
C GLY A 268 -2.31 -9.65 9.73
N LEU A 269 -1.56 -10.41 8.92
CA LEU A 269 -2.08 -11.58 8.22
C LEU A 269 -2.24 -12.80 9.13
N VAL A 270 -1.43 -12.92 10.19
CA VAL A 270 -1.65 -13.87 11.29
C VAL A 270 -2.98 -13.55 11.98
N ALA A 271 -3.20 -12.31 12.43
CA ALA A 271 -4.47 -11.92 13.06
C ALA A 271 -5.70 -12.17 12.15
N ALA A 272 -5.57 -11.97 10.84
CA ALA A 272 -6.63 -12.30 9.87
C ALA A 272 -6.85 -13.82 9.69
N SER A 273 -5.82 -14.64 9.88
CA SER A 273 -5.89 -16.11 9.88
C SER A 273 -6.61 -16.61 11.13
N ASP A 274 -6.19 -16.12 12.30
CA ASP A 274 -6.68 -16.56 13.61
C ASP A 274 -8.15 -16.19 13.82
N ALA A 275 -8.57 -15.05 13.28
CA ALA A 275 -9.98 -14.63 13.24
C ALA A 275 -10.83 -15.38 12.17
N GLY A 276 -10.23 -16.30 11.39
CA GLY A 276 -10.92 -17.07 10.36
C GLY A 276 -11.33 -16.29 9.10
N TRP A 277 -10.73 -15.11 8.86
CA TRP A 277 -11.17 -14.19 7.81
C TRP A 277 -10.52 -14.47 6.44
N LEU A 278 -9.38 -15.18 6.40
CA LEU A 278 -8.70 -15.52 5.15
C LEU A 278 -9.47 -16.58 4.36
N GLN A 279 -10.16 -16.13 3.31
CA GLN A 279 -10.81 -16.98 2.31
C GLN A 279 -9.96 -17.06 1.05
N ALA A 280 -10.07 -18.13 0.26
CA ALA A 280 -9.45 -18.19 -1.07
C ALA A 280 -9.95 -17.05 -2.00
N PRO A 281 -9.17 -16.63 -3.02
CA PRO A 281 -9.58 -15.62 -3.97
C PRO A 281 -10.77 -16.06 -4.85
N GLU A 282 -11.43 -15.09 -5.47
CA GLU A 282 -12.41 -15.35 -6.55
C GLU A 282 -11.69 -15.91 -7.79
N SER A 283 -12.30 -16.88 -8.46
CA SER A 283 -11.79 -17.39 -9.74
C SER A 283 -11.93 -16.31 -10.81
N VAL A 284 -10.83 -15.91 -11.42
CA VAL A 284 -10.78 -14.86 -12.45
C VAL A 284 -9.96 -15.39 -13.62
N ALA A 285 -10.53 -15.32 -14.82
CA ALA A 285 -9.87 -15.76 -16.05
C ALA A 285 -8.52 -15.03 -16.22
N GLY A 286 -7.44 -15.79 -16.35
CA GLY A 286 -6.08 -15.28 -16.53
C GLY A 286 -5.35 -14.82 -15.27
N VAL A 287 -5.97 -14.79 -14.08
CA VAL A 287 -5.33 -14.35 -12.83
C VAL A 287 -5.12 -15.55 -11.87
N PRO A 288 -3.93 -16.18 -11.90
CA PRO A 288 -3.69 -17.43 -11.19
C PRO A 288 -3.64 -17.27 -9.66
N THR A 289 -3.65 -18.41 -8.96
CA THR A 289 -3.50 -18.52 -7.50
C THR A 289 -2.03 -18.59 -7.03
N SER A 290 -1.08 -18.50 -7.96
CA SER A 290 0.38 -18.42 -7.72
C SER A 290 1.06 -17.86 -8.98
N PRO A 291 2.24 -17.22 -8.88
CA PRO A 291 3.01 -16.74 -10.02
C PRO A 291 3.66 -17.92 -10.75
N GLY A 292 2.85 -18.65 -11.50
CA GLY A 292 3.33 -19.70 -12.41
C GLY A 292 4.10 -19.10 -13.59
N ARG A 293 5.10 -19.83 -14.10
CA ARG A 293 6.01 -19.43 -15.21
C ARG A 293 5.30 -19.05 -16.53
N GLN A 294 3.97 -19.15 -16.59
CA GLN A 294 3.14 -18.73 -17.72
C GLN A 294 2.66 -17.27 -17.64
N SER A 295 2.55 -16.65 -16.46
CA SER A 295 2.04 -15.26 -16.34
C SER A 295 2.91 -14.26 -17.11
N GLU A 296 4.22 -14.47 -17.07
CA GLU A 296 5.26 -13.83 -17.90
C GLU A 296 4.89 -13.78 -19.41
N ARG A 297 4.34 -14.89 -19.92
CA ARG A 297 4.14 -15.15 -21.36
C ARG A 297 2.78 -14.64 -21.85
N THR A 298 1.75 -14.64 -21.01
CA THR A 298 0.47 -13.98 -21.31
C THR A 298 0.58 -12.46 -21.17
N ARG A 299 1.21 -11.95 -20.11
CA ARG A 299 1.31 -10.50 -19.86
C ARG A 299 2.15 -9.74 -20.89
N ARG A 300 3.20 -10.36 -21.44
CA ARG A 300 3.97 -9.80 -22.57
C ARG A 300 3.15 -9.64 -23.87
N ARG A 301 1.98 -10.29 -24.01
CA ARG A 301 1.06 -10.07 -25.14
C ARG A 301 0.10 -8.91 -24.91
N SER A 302 -0.32 -8.64 -23.67
CA SER A 302 -1.19 -7.50 -23.32
C SER A 302 -0.46 -6.17 -23.20
N SER A 303 0.88 -6.15 -23.26
CA SER A 303 1.71 -4.94 -23.20
C SER A 303 2.18 -4.44 -24.58
N LEU A 304 1.65 -4.97 -25.68
CA LEU A 304 1.80 -4.34 -27.00
C LEU A 304 0.91 -3.08 -27.06
N PRO A 305 1.38 -1.97 -27.64
CA PRO A 305 0.54 -0.78 -27.78
C PRO A 305 -0.67 -1.12 -28.65
N THR A 306 -1.86 -0.73 -28.21
CA THR A 306 -3.10 -0.89 -28.98
C THR A 306 -3.00 -0.05 -30.26
N SER A 307 -2.65 -0.69 -31.37
CA SER A 307 -2.54 -0.03 -32.68
C SER A 307 -3.84 0.71 -32.99
N ILE A 308 -3.74 2.03 -33.16
CA ILE A 308 -4.89 2.90 -33.37
C ILE A 308 -5.57 2.49 -34.66
N PHE A 309 -6.75 1.87 -34.54
CA PHE A 309 -7.61 1.54 -35.67
C PHE A 309 -8.23 2.83 -36.22
N ILE A 310 -7.46 3.56 -37.03
CA ILE A 310 -7.95 4.73 -37.77
C ILE A 310 -8.98 4.24 -38.79
N PHE A 311 -10.26 4.37 -38.44
CA PHE A 311 -11.38 4.12 -39.32
C PHE A 311 -11.32 5.10 -40.50
N ARG A 312 -10.74 4.69 -41.63
CA ARG A 312 -10.67 5.52 -42.86
C ARG A 312 -12.05 5.59 -43.51
N ILE A 313 -12.90 6.47 -42.99
CA ILE A 313 -14.16 6.86 -43.62
C ILE A 313 -13.85 7.41 -45.03
N ARG A 314 -14.14 6.61 -46.06
CA ARG A 314 -14.01 7.01 -47.47
C ARG A 314 -15.21 7.87 -47.87
N VAL A 315 -15.16 9.17 -47.58
CA VAL A 315 -16.08 10.14 -48.18
C VAL A 315 -15.78 10.20 -49.69
N ARG A 316 -16.75 9.77 -50.51
CA ARG A 316 -16.56 9.54 -51.95
C ARG A 316 -16.99 10.77 -52.76
N ILE A 317 -16.25 11.88 -52.63
CA ILE A 317 -16.48 13.08 -53.44
C ILE A 317 -16.07 12.77 -54.89
N GLY A 318 -17.05 12.78 -55.81
CA GLY A 318 -16.83 12.56 -57.23
C GLY A 318 -16.60 13.87 -57.96
N ILE A 319 -15.42 14.07 -58.54
CA ILE A 319 -15.11 15.16 -59.46
C ILE A 319 -14.65 14.52 -60.78
N ARG A 320 -15.36 14.81 -61.87
CA ARG A 320 -14.90 14.48 -63.24
C ARG A 320 -13.82 15.48 -63.63
N VAL A 321 -12.74 15.00 -64.25
CA VAL A 321 -11.75 15.86 -64.93
C VAL A 321 -11.59 15.34 -66.36
N GLY A 322 -11.67 16.23 -67.34
CA GLY A 322 -11.54 15.89 -68.76
C GLY A 322 -10.09 15.67 -69.21
N VAL A 323 -9.93 15.05 -70.38
CA VAL A 323 -8.61 14.82 -70.99
C VAL A 323 -8.16 16.06 -71.77
N GLY A 324 -6.95 16.54 -71.50
CA GLY A 324 -6.26 17.61 -72.22
C GLY A 324 -4.76 17.30 -72.34
N ALA A 325 -4.09 17.72 -73.41
CA ALA A 325 -2.91 17.00 -73.92
C ALA A 325 -1.65 17.84 -74.21
N ARG A 326 -0.48 17.24 -73.90
CA ARG A 326 0.87 17.38 -74.52
C ARG A 326 1.69 18.69 -74.38
N ARG A 327 2.92 18.50 -73.86
CA ARG A 327 4.23 19.09 -74.31
C ARG A 327 4.42 20.62 -74.10
N CYS A 328 5.62 21.21 -73.96
CA CYS A 328 7.04 20.77 -73.77
C CYS A 328 7.85 22.00 -73.20
N TYR A 329 9.17 22.06 -72.99
CA TYR A 329 10.35 21.19 -73.25
C TYR A 329 11.53 21.59 -72.32
N GLN A 330 12.49 20.67 -72.06
CA GLN A 330 13.91 20.95 -71.70
C GLN A 330 14.20 21.72 -70.37
N THR A 331 15.37 21.65 -69.69
CA THR A 331 16.63 20.91 -69.93
C THR A 331 17.30 20.41 -68.61
N ARG A 332 18.33 19.56 -68.77
CA ARG A 332 19.45 19.22 -67.85
C ARG A 332 20.05 20.43 -67.09
N SER A 333 20.81 20.31 -65.98
CA SER A 333 21.06 19.26 -64.95
C SER A 333 21.73 19.94 -63.70
N SER A 334 22.51 19.39 -62.75
CA SER A 334 23.51 18.30 -62.69
C SER A 334 23.77 17.77 -61.23
N ARG A 335 24.82 16.96 -61.03
CA ARG A 335 25.42 16.50 -59.74
C ARG A 335 26.54 17.50 -59.27
N SER A 336 27.28 17.37 -58.15
CA SER A 336 27.71 16.16 -57.43
C SER A 336 28.36 16.34 -56.03
N THR A 337 28.19 15.32 -55.17
CA THR A 337 29.12 14.69 -54.18
C THR A 337 30.09 15.47 -53.25
N MET A 338 29.84 15.31 -51.93
CA MET A 338 30.70 14.71 -50.87
C MET A 338 32.13 15.20 -50.51
N ASN A 339 32.32 15.40 -49.19
CA ASN A 339 33.27 14.73 -48.26
C ASN A 339 34.42 15.50 -47.53
N HIS A 340 34.67 15.02 -46.29
CA HIS A 340 35.82 15.22 -45.38
C HIS A 340 36.01 16.57 -44.64
N GLY A 341 36.53 16.49 -43.39
CA GLY A 341 37.09 17.58 -42.57
C GLY A 341 38.63 17.45 -42.46
N PRO A 342 39.34 17.79 -41.35
CA PRO A 342 38.89 18.18 -39.98
C PRO A 342 39.73 19.30 -39.28
N ARG A 343 39.51 19.52 -37.96
CA ARG A 343 40.34 20.28 -36.95
C ARG A 343 40.40 21.82 -37.09
N GLY A 344 40.49 22.55 -35.95
CA GLY A 344 40.95 23.96 -35.96
C GLY A 344 40.62 24.87 -34.75
N ALA A 345 41.54 24.95 -33.78
CA ALA A 345 41.91 26.07 -32.87
C ALA A 345 40.94 27.14 -32.28
N ARG A 346 41.38 27.60 -31.10
CA ARG A 346 40.82 28.62 -30.17
C ARG A 346 40.67 30.04 -30.74
N GLY A 347 39.70 30.80 -30.21
CA GLY A 347 39.62 32.28 -30.28
C GLY A 347 39.31 32.89 -28.90
N LYS A 348 39.58 34.19 -28.67
CA LYS A 348 39.51 34.85 -27.34
C LYS A 348 39.03 36.32 -27.49
N GLN A 349 38.56 36.92 -26.39
CA GLN A 349 38.21 38.37 -26.25
C GLN A 349 37.04 38.87 -27.13
N ARG A 350 36.50 40.08 -26.96
CA ARG A 350 36.05 40.90 -25.78
C ARG A 350 35.22 42.05 -26.37
N GLY A 351 34.15 42.47 -25.71
CA GLY A 351 33.39 43.71 -26.03
C GLY A 351 32.05 43.68 -25.29
N LEU A 352 31.87 44.47 -24.22
CA LEU A 352 31.56 45.91 -24.17
C LEU A 352 30.06 46.19 -24.38
N ALA A 353 29.52 47.01 -23.48
CA ALA A 353 28.09 47.11 -23.20
C ALA A 353 27.40 48.21 -24.01
N VAL A 354 26.06 48.09 -24.11
CA VAL A 354 25.13 49.23 -24.27
C VAL A 354 23.97 49.01 -23.30
N GLN A 355 23.42 50.11 -22.75
CA GLN A 355 22.30 50.10 -21.80
C GLN A 355 20.94 49.97 -22.52
N GLY A 356 19.93 49.45 -21.83
CA GLY A 356 18.55 49.34 -22.37
C GLY A 356 17.51 49.43 -21.25
N SER A 357 16.88 50.61 -21.12
CA SER A 357 16.00 51.00 -20.01
C SER A 357 14.87 50.03 -19.67
N ALA A 358 14.65 49.81 -18.37
CA ALA A 358 13.43 49.19 -17.86
C ALA A 358 12.34 50.26 -17.63
N HIS A 359 11.16 50.10 -18.24
CA HIS A 359 9.91 50.79 -17.87
C HIS A 359 8.69 50.06 -18.45
N VAL A 360 7.88 49.41 -17.61
CA VAL A 360 6.48 49.03 -17.90
C VAL A 360 5.68 49.24 -16.61
N SER A 361 4.54 49.92 -16.71
CA SER A 361 3.71 50.32 -15.57
C SER A 361 2.49 49.39 -15.38
N GLN A 362 1.48 49.84 -14.63
CA GLN A 362 0.49 48.96 -13.99
C GLN A 362 -0.70 48.56 -14.87
N ARG A 363 -1.26 47.38 -14.51
CA ARG A 363 -2.69 47.03 -14.46
C ARG A 363 -3.67 47.81 -15.35
N GLN A 364 -4.45 47.08 -16.14
CA GLN A 364 -5.90 47.30 -16.17
C GLN A 364 -6.67 46.00 -16.43
N VAL A 365 -7.84 45.87 -15.80
CA VAL A 365 -8.78 44.76 -15.97
C VAL A 365 -10.03 45.32 -16.63
N ALA A 366 -10.49 44.71 -17.73
CA ALA A 366 -11.74 45.08 -18.40
C ALA A 366 -12.56 43.83 -18.74
N ARG A 367 -13.88 43.95 -18.55
CA ARG A 367 -14.88 42.88 -18.57
C ARG A 367 -15.70 42.96 -19.86
N ARG A 368 -15.97 41.85 -20.55
CA ARG A 368 -17.02 41.77 -21.59
C ARG A 368 -17.84 40.50 -21.42
N ARG A 369 -19.16 40.63 -21.60
CA ARG A 369 -20.17 39.57 -21.51
C ARG A 369 -21.38 39.97 -22.36
N SER A 370 -21.66 39.20 -23.41
CA SER A 370 -22.83 39.28 -24.32
C SER A 370 -22.60 38.18 -25.37
N GLU A 371 -23.19 36.99 -25.28
CA GLU A 371 -24.61 36.67 -25.57
C GLU A 371 -24.99 36.81 -27.05
N VAL A 372 -25.08 35.67 -27.74
CA VAL A 372 -26.14 35.31 -28.72
C VAL A 372 -26.43 33.81 -28.51
N ALA A 373 -27.66 33.38 -28.79
CA ALA A 373 -28.14 31.99 -28.69
C ALA A 373 -27.67 31.14 -29.93
N GLU A 374 -28.09 29.88 -30.20
CA GLU A 374 -29.28 29.16 -29.77
C GLU A 374 -29.21 27.62 -30.00
N GLY A 375 -29.91 26.86 -29.15
CA GLY A 375 -30.61 25.61 -29.50
C GLY A 375 -29.86 24.38 -30.01
N LYS A 376 -29.75 23.33 -29.17
CA LYS A 376 -30.62 22.12 -29.29
C LYS A 376 -30.48 21.14 -28.12
N ARG A 377 -31.52 20.31 -27.94
CA ARG A 377 -31.76 19.40 -26.82
C ARG A 377 -30.66 18.34 -26.67
N ALA A 378 -30.28 18.03 -25.43
CA ALA A 378 -29.70 16.75 -25.04
C ALA A 378 -30.79 15.88 -24.38
N VAL A 379 -30.82 14.59 -24.69
CA VAL A 379 -31.68 13.61 -23.99
C VAL A 379 -30.87 12.98 -22.88
N LEU A 380 -31.35 13.08 -21.64
CA LEU A 380 -30.84 12.31 -20.51
C LEU A 380 -31.69 11.04 -20.34
N TRP A 381 -31.04 9.92 -20.06
CA TRP A 381 -31.69 8.67 -19.71
C TRP A 381 -30.99 8.07 -18.48
N SER A 382 -31.73 7.95 -17.39
CA SER A 382 -31.23 7.40 -16.12
C SER A 382 -32.34 6.61 -15.43
N PRO A 383 -32.19 5.28 -15.36
CA PRO A 383 -32.75 4.46 -14.30
C PRO A 383 -31.59 3.96 -13.39
N TRP A 384 -31.80 3.57 -12.13
CA TRP A 384 -33.04 3.10 -11.48
C TRP A 384 -33.15 3.64 -10.06
N ALA A 385 -34.38 3.95 -9.64
CA ALA A 385 -34.80 3.95 -8.24
C ALA A 385 -36.07 3.08 -8.17
N TRP A 386 -36.25 2.35 -7.07
CA TRP A 386 -37.47 1.57 -6.83
C TRP A 386 -38.38 2.38 -5.90
N GLU A 387 -39.68 2.25 -6.11
CA GLU A 387 -40.73 2.99 -5.41
C GLU A 387 -41.61 1.99 -4.66
N GLU A 388 -41.92 2.29 -3.39
CA GLU A 388 -42.79 1.45 -2.56
C GLU A 388 -44.26 1.75 -2.90
N VAL A 389 -45.09 0.70 -2.93
CA VAL A 389 -46.55 0.85 -2.98
C VAL A 389 -47.13 0.15 -1.75
N ALA A 390 -47.80 0.94 -0.91
CA ALA A 390 -48.71 0.45 0.12
C ALA A 390 -50.14 0.71 -0.37
N GLU A 391 -51.01 -0.29 -0.27
CA GLU A 391 -52.46 -0.14 -0.42
C GLU A 391 -53.12 -0.56 0.90
N GLU A 392 -53.94 0.34 1.46
CA GLU A 392 -54.87 0.05 2.56
C GLU A 392 -56.31 0.11 2.04
N GLY A 393 -57.20 -0.68 2.66
CA GLY A 393 -58.65 -0.46 2.59
C GLY A 393 -59.44 -1.59 1.89
N GLY A 394 -60.27 -2.31 2.65
CA GLY A 394 -61.16 -3.33 2.12
C GLY A 394 -61.72 -4.28 3.18
N GLU A 395 -62.59 -3.78 4.07
CA GLU A 395 -63.25 -4.61 5.08
C GLU A 395 -64.33 -5.54 4.45
N GLY A 396 -64.47 -6.75 4.99
CA GLY A 396 -65.50 -7.73 4.61
C GLY A 396 -65.82 -8.69 5.76
N TRP A 397 -67.10 -8.90 6.04
CA TRP A 397 -67.60 -9.63 7.22
C TRP A 397 -67.86 -11.12 6.94
N ARG A 398 -67.97 -11.90 8.05
CA ARG A 398 -68.63 -13.23 8.30
C ARG A 398 -69.09 -14.08 7.09
N GLY A 399 -68.97 -15.41 7.09
CA GLY A 399 -68.65 -16.33 8.19
C GLY A 399 -69.81 -17.28 8.49
N ASP A 400 -69.60 -18.57 8.17
CA ASP A 400 -70.34 -19.79 8.54
C ASP A 400 -69.32 -20.95 8.55
#